data_AF-A0A4Q7L851-F1
#
_entry.id   AF-A0A4Q7L851-F1
#
_cell.length_a   1.000
_cell.length_b   1.000
_cell.length_c   1.000
_cell.angle_alpha   90.00
_cell.angle_beta   90.00
_cell.angle_gamma   90.00
#
_symmetry.space_group_name_H-M   'P 1'
#
loop_
_entity.id
_entity.type
_entity.pdbx_description
1 polymer ?
#
loop_
_entity_poly.entity_id
_entity_poly.type
_entity_poly.pdbx_seq_one_letter_code
_entity_poly.pdbx_strand_id
1 'polypeptide(L)' 'MSRTTVNLDDELLSDARRVLGTEGVTETINAAMSEVVRRAALAEFSVNEFDITVSDLADSRGDRAS' A
#
# COMPACT_ATOMS: atom_id res chain seq x y z
N MET A 1 -12.42 -18.65 -6.48
CA MET A 1 -11.12 -18.93 -5.83
C MET A 1 -10.46 -20.10 -6.52
N SER A 2 -9.21 -19.97 -6.96
CA SER A 2 -8.38 -21.10 -7.41
C SER A 2 -7.64 -21.70 -6.20
N ARG A 3 -7.48 -23.03 -6.17
CA ARG A 3 -6.70 -23.71 -5.13
C ARG A 3 -5.24 -23.77 -5.58
N THR A 4 -4.36 -23.17 -4.80
CA THR A 4 -2.91 -23.21 -5.03
C THR A 4 -2.25 -23.89 -3.84
N THR A 5 -1.34 -24.82 -4.10
CA THR A 5 -0.50 -25.45 -3.07
C THR A 5 0.88 -24.82 -3.12
N VAL A 6 1.31 -24.28 -1.98
CA VAL A 6 2.62 -23.65 -1.80
C VAL A 6 3.26 -24.20 -0.53
N ASN A 7 4.58 -24.24 -0.49
CA ASN A 7 5.32 -24.51 0.74
C ASN A 7 5.48 -23.18 1.47
N LEU A 8 5.09 -23.15 2.74
CA LEU A 8 5.17 -21.98 3.60
C LEU A 8 5.90 -22.36 4.88
N ASP A 9 6.72 -21.44 5.38
CA ASP A 9 7.35 -21.58 6.69
C ASP A 9 6.31 -21.32 7.79
N ASP A 10 6.15 -22.29 8.68
CA ASP A 10 5.17 -22.24 9.78
C ASP A 10 5.52 -21.16 10.82
N GLU A 11 6.81 -20.88 11.02
CA GLU A 11 7.24 -19.81 11.93
C GLU A 11 6.87 -18.44 11.36
N LEU A 12 7.14 -18.24 10.06
CA LEU A 12 6.77 -17.02 9.34
C LEU A 12 5.25 -16.82 9.34
N LEU A 13 4.48 -17.89 9.14
CA LEU A 13 3.02 -17.83 9.19
C LEU A 13 2.51 -17.45 10.59
N SER A 14 3.12 -18.00 11.64
CA SER A 14 2.80 -17.67 13.04
C SER A 14 3.04 -16.19 13.34
N ASP A 15 4.17 -15.65 12.90
CA ASP A 15 4.49 -14.23 13.08
C ASP A 15 3.54 -13.35 12.26
N ALA A 16 3.26 -13.70 11.01
CA ALA A 16 2.29 -12.99 10.18
C ALA A 16 0.90 -12.97 10.81
N ARG A 17 0.45 -14.08 11.42
CA ARG A 17 -0.82 -14.14 12.17
C ARG A 17 -0.86 -13.17 13.33
N ARG A 18 0.23 -13.08 14.10
CA ARG A 18 0.33 -12.15 15.24
C ARG A 18 0.32 -10.70 14.79
N VAL A 19 1.07 -10.38 13.73
CA VAL A 19 1.15 -9.01 13.18
C VAL A 19 -0.17 -8.57 12.57
N LEU A 20 -0.83 -9.46 11.83
CA LEU A 20 -2.07 -9.16 11.11
C LEU A 20 -3.34 -9.40 11.95
N GLY A 21 -3.22 -10.04 13.12
CA GLY A 21 -4.35 -10.38 13.99
C GLY A 21 -5.32 -11.39 13.36
N THR A 22 -4.80 -12.34 12.58
CA THR A 22 -5.61 -13.32 11.83
C THR A 22 -5.50 -14.72 12.43
N GLU A 23 -6.55 -15.54 12.24
CA GLU A 23 -6.62 -16.88 12.84
C GLU A 23 -6.39 -18.00 11.80
N GLY A 24 -6.80 -17.78 10.54
CA GLY A 24 -6.73 -18.78 9.48
C GLY A 24 -5.54 -18.61 8.53
N VAL A 25 -4.95 -19.70 8.02
CA VAL A 25 -3.85 -19.65 7.02
C VAL A 25 -4.25 -18.80 5.80
N THR A 26 -5.41 -19.12 5.22
CA THR A 26 -5.92 -18.44 4.02
C THR A 26 -6.21 -16.97 4.30
N GLU A 27 -6.74 -16.66 5.47
CA GLU A 27 -7.01 -15.29 5.91
C GLU A 27 -5.70 -14.51 6.04
N THR A 28 -4.69 -15.06 6.72
CA THR A 28 -3.37 -14.45 6.87
C THR A 28 -2.72 -14.20 5.52
N ILE A 29 -2.76 -15.16 4.60
CA ILE A 29 -2.17 -15.02 3.25
C ILE A 29 -2.90 -13.92 2.47
N ASN A 30 -4.23 -13.92 2.47
CA ASN A 30 -5.01 -12.91 1.75
C ASN A 30 -4.79 -11.50 2.33
N ALA A 31 -4.75 -11.37 3.65
CA ALA A 31 -4.49 -10.12 4.35
C ALA A 31 -3.07 -9.60 4.06
N ALA A 32 -2.06 -10.48 4.12
CA ALA A 32 -0.67 -10.14 3.79
C ALA A 32 -0.54 -9.66 2.35
N MET A 33 -1.12 -10.37 1.39
CA MET A 33 -1.06 -10.01 -0.03
C MET A 33 -1.80 -8.68 -0.29
N SER A 34 -2.95 -8.47 0.35
CA SER A 34 -3.70 -7.22 0.23
C SER A 34 -2.93 -6.02 0.77
N GLU A 35 -2.23 -6.19 1.90
CA GLU A 35 -1.38 -5.15 2.48
C GLU A 35 -0.19 -4.81 1.59
N VAL A 36 0.45 -5.81 0.97
CA VAL A 36 1.54 -5.59 0.01
C VAL A 36 1.06 -4.79 -1.21
N VAL A 37 -0.09 -5.16 -1.78
CA VAL A 37 -0.68 -4.44 -2.91
C VAL A 37 -1.07 -3.01 -2.51
N ARG A 38 -1.67 -2.84 -1.33
CA ARG A 38 -2.02 -1.52 -0.78
C ARG A 38 -0.77 -0.65 -0.62
N ARG A 39 0.32 -1.18 -0.08
CA ARG A 39 1.59 -0.45 0.08
C ARG A 39 2.20 -0.09 -1.26
N ALA A 40 2.17 -1.00 -2.23
CA ALA A 40 2.65 -0.72 -3.58
C ALA A 40 1.84 0.40 -4.25
N ALA A 41 0.51 0.35 -4.15
CA ALA A 41 -0.37 1.40 -4.68
C ALA A 41 -0.12 2.75 -4.00
N LEU A 42 0.10 2.76 -2.67
CA LEU A 42 0.45 3.99 -1.94
C LEU A 42 1.82 4.54 -2.35
N ALA A 43 2.81 3.68 -2.58
CA ALA A 43 4.12 4.10 -3.06
C ALA A 43 4.05 4.68 -4.48
N GLU A 44 3.27 4.06 -5.37
CA GLU A 44 3.02 4.58 -6.72
C GLU A 44 2.29 5.94 -6.69
N PHE A 45 1.37 6.14 -5.75
CA PHE A 45 0.72 7.43 -5.55
C PHE A 45 1.64 8.48 -4.91
N SER A 46 2.53 8.07 -4.01
CA SER A 46 3.52 8.93 -3.35
C SER A 46 4.63 9.40 -4.29
N VAL A 47 4.96 8.65 -5.36
CA VAL A 47 5.88 9.14 -6.39
C VAL A 47 5.24 10.24 -7.25
N ASN A 48 3.91 10.38 -7.23
CA ASN A 48 3.18 11.53 -7.78
C ASN A 48 2.94 12.61 -6.73
N GLU A 49 3.76 12.69 -5.67
CA GLU A 49 3.77 13.83 -4.76
C GLU A 49 4.10 15.07 -5.56
N PHE A 50 3.03 15.79 -5.90
CA PHE A 50 2.99 17.06 -6.60
C PHE A 50 4.26 17.89 -6.37
N ASP A 51 5.08 18.00 -7.42
CA ASP A 51 6.17 18.98 -7.52
C ASP A 51 5.56 20.37 -7.73
N ILE A 52 4.81 20.85 -6.73
CA ILE A 52 4.31 22.21 -6.66
C ILE A 52 5.26 22.95 -5.76
N THR A 53 6.12 23.75 -6.36
CA THR A 53 7.00 24.64 -5.63
C THR A 53 6.21 25.85 -5.12
N VAL A 54 6.76 26.55 -4.12
CA VAL A 54 6.18 27.81 -3.62
C VAL A 54 6.03 28.85 -4.74
N SER A 55 6.87 28.76 -5.78
CA SER A 55 6.79 29.61 -6.98
C SER A 55 5.54 29.32 -7.83
N ASP A 56 5.16 28.06 -8.02
CA ASP A 56 3.96 27.67 -8.79
C ASP A 56 2.66 28.17 -8.16
N LEU A 57 2.66 28.29 -6.83
CA LEU A 57 1.54 28.86 -6.07
C LEU A 57 1.45 30.39 -6.22
N ALA A 58 2.56 31.08 -6.47
CA ALA A 58 2.60 32.52 -6.67
C ALA A 58 2.00 32.91 -8.03
N ASP A 59 2.30 32.15 -9.09
CA ASP A 59 1.77 32.39 -10.44
C ASP A 59 0.25 32.21 -10.49
N SER A 60 -0.28 31.22 -9.77
CA SER A 60 -1.74 30.97 -9.68
C SER A 60 -2.55 32.09 -9.00
N ARG A 61 -1.89 33.03 -8.31
CA ARG A 61 -2.52 34.21 -7.70
C ARG A 61 -2.53 35.43 -8.63
N GLY A 62 -1.67 35.48 -9.65
CA GLY A 62 -1.61 36.56 -10.64
C GLY A 62 -2.78 36.53 -11.63
N ASP A 63 -3.24 35.34 -12.03
CA ASP A 63 -4.25 35.16 -13.08
C ASP A 63 -5.66 35.63 -12.72
N ARG A 64 -5.96 35.92 -11.45
CA ARG A 64 -7.27 36.46 -11.03
C ARG A 64 -7.32 37.99 -10.97
N ALA A 65 -6.22 38.67 -11.28
CA ALA A 65 -6.11 40.13 -11.22
C ALA A 65 -6.07 40.81 -12.60
N SER A 66 -6.38 40.10 -13.69
CA SER A 66 -6.46 40.68 -15.04
C SER A 66 -7.86 40.61 -15.64
#